data_AF-A0AAD8EVU2-F1
#
_entry.id   AF-A0AAD8EVU2-F1
#
_cell.length_a   1.000
_cell.length_b   1.000
_cell.length_c   1.000
_cell.angle_alpha   90.00
_cell.angle_beta   90.00
_cell.angle_gamma   90.00
#
_symmetry.space_group_name_H-M   'P 1'
#
loop_
_entity.id
_entity.type
_entity.pdbx_description
1 polymer ?
#
loop_
_entity_poly.entity_id
_entity_poly.type
_entity_poly.pdbx_seq_one_letter_code
_entity_poly.pdbx_strand_id
1 'polypeptide(L)'
;MFKRGLVQVWSLEVPDWHCKIDEGSAGLSSVVWSPDGRHILTTADFNLRITVWSLVTKSVSYIRYPKQCDKALDFSKNGKFMALAERRDCKDHISIFSCQAWSLVRHFESETDDLGGLQWSPDSRVLCVWDSCFTYKVLLYSLDGRCLSKFSAYDLALGIKALTWSPTSQFLAIGSYDEKVRVLNHITWKTVATFSHPETIDSKTVIVYKEIESKTPSAPVNLSDIPTSTLFTPTSKYEVQQCPLEIPITKPALNKANPKIGVGSLAFSYDNKFMFTKNDNMPCVLWIWDIRKLGLCAVLLQTNPIKAVKWDPCSQRLALCTSTNKLYMWSPSGCLSVQVPVEGTFLIHNLSWQPEGDAILLVGKEQMCVCYLSPTAANASAAHNISAIESTQDGNKGKKETSSTNGRRDFSQK
;
A
#
# COMPACT_ATOMS: atom_id res chain seq x y z
N MET A 1 4.25 -34.20 5.85
CA MET A 1 3.47 -33.61 6.96
C MET A 1 2.85 -32.32 6.43
N PHE A 2 1.55 -32.32 6.09
CA PHE A 2 0.89 -31.12 5.59
C PHE A 2 0.85 -30.07 6.71
N LYS A 3 1.32 -28.84 6.44
CA LYS A 3 1.27 -27.75 7.42
C LYS A 3 -0.20 -27.40 7.65
N ARG A 4 -0.67 -27.48 8.90
CA ARG A 4 -2.02 -27.03 9.26
C ARG A 4 -2.10 -25.52 9.13
N GLY A 5 -3.10 -25.04 8.38
CA GLY A 5 -3.39 -23.63 8.27
C GLY A 5 -4.07 -23.12 9.53
N LEU A 6 -3.40 -22.24 10.27
CA LEU A 6 -3.93 -21.69 11.51
C LEU A 6 -4.00 -20.17 11.43
N VAL A 7 -5.18 -19.62 11.74
CA VAL A 7 -5.35 -18.19 11.97
C VAL A 7 -5.55 -17.96 13.46
N GLN A 8 -4.79 -17.02 13.99
CA GLN A 8 -4.94 -16.54 15.36
C GLN A 8 -5.29 -15.07 15.30
N VAL A 9 -6.21 -14.68 16.18
CA VAL A 9 -6.79 -13.35 16.24
C VAL A 9 -6.66 -12.87 17.67
N TRP A 10 -6.18 -11.64 17.86
CA TRP A 10 -5.98 -11.03 19.16
C TRP A 10 -6.63 -9.66 19.18
N SER A 11 -7.12 -9.24 20.34
CA SER A 11 -7.53 -7.85 20.56
C SER A 11 -6.38 -7.07 21.16
N LEU A 12 -6.16 -5.86 20.65
CA LEU A 12 -5.17 -4.93 21.18
C LEU A 12 -5.65 -4.23 22.46
N GLU A 13 -6.97 -4.05 22.61
CA GLU A 13 -7.59 -3.38 23.76
C GLU A 13 -7.93 -4.36 24.89
N VAL A 14 -8.23 -5.61 24.54
CA VAL A 14 -8.66 -6.66 25.47
C VAL A 14 -7.71 -7.86 25.35
N PRO A 15 -6.58 -7.88 26.09
CA PRO A 15 -5.53 -8.90 25.93
C PRO A 15 -6.01 -10.34 26.10
N ASP A 16 -7.02 -10.55 26.95
CA ASP A 16 -7.59 -11.88 27.20
C ASP A 16 -8.43 -12.39 26.03
N TRP A 17 -8.97 -11.50 25.20
CA TRP A 17 -9.75 -11.89 24.03
C TRP A 17 -8.82 -12.36 22.91
N HIS A 18 -8.98 -13.63 22.53
CA HIS A 18 -8.30 -14.22 21.39
C HIS A 18 -9.19 -15.30 20.76
N CYS A 19 -9.00 -15.51 19.46
CA CYS A 19 -9.70 -16.54 18.70
C CYS A 19 -8.70 -17.34 17.86
N LYS A 20 -9.01 -18.62 17.64
CA LYS A 20 -8.24 -19.54 16.81
C LYS A 20 -9.17 -20.18 15.77
N ILE A 21 -8.81 -20.04 14.51
CA ILE A 21 -9.50 -20.65 13.37
C ILE A 21 -8.59 -21.70 12.75
N ASP A 22 -9.09 -22.93 12.64
CA ASP A 22 -8.40 -24.06 12.03
C ASP A 22 -9.05 -24.38 10.68
N GLU A 23 -8.35 -24.09 9.58
CA GLU A 23 -8.82 -24.40 8.21
C GLU A 23 -8.66 -25.90 7.89
N GLY A 24 -8.02 -26.66 8.77
CA GLY A 24 -7.82 -28.09 8.67
C GLY A 24 -6.71 -28.47 7.69
N SER A 25 -6.93 -29.56 6.95
CA SER A 25 -5.95 -30.16 6.03
C SER A 25 -5.87 -29.47 4.67
N ALA A 26 -6.79 -28.55 4.36
CA ALA A 26 -6.83 -27.85 3.07
C ALA A 26 -5.71 -26.79 2.90
N GLY A 27 -4.93 -26.53 3.97
CA GLY A 27 -3.91 -25.49 3.97
C GLY A 27 -4.51 -24.08 4.01
N LEU A 28 -3.66 -23.07 3.97
CA LEU A 28 -4.05 -21.66 4.09
C LEU A 28 -3.12 -20.80 3.25
N SER A 29 -3.67 -20.19 2.21
CA SER A 29 -2.92 -19.34 1.29
C SER A 29 -3.00 -17.86 1.64
N SER A 30 -4.15 -17.39 2.13
CA SER A 30 -4.35 -15.99 2.53
C SER A 30 -5.47 -15.83 3.55
N VAL A 31 -5.42 -14.71 4.29
CA VAL A 31 -6.41 -14.31 5.28
C VAL A 31 -6.72 -12.84 5.08
N VAL A 32 -8.01 -12.48 5.10
CA VAL A 32 -8.45 -11.08 4.96
C VAL A 32 -9.57 -10.80 5.96
N TRP A 33 -9.51 -9.63 6.60
CA TRP A 33 -10.61 -9.11 7.40
C TRP A 33 -11.74 -8.60 6.52
N SER A 34 -12.98 -8.86 6.89
CA SER A 34 -14.10 -8.11 6.33
C SER A 34 -14.05 -6.64 6.78
N PRO A 35 -14.60 -5.70 6.00
CA PRO A 35 -14.60 -4.28 6.33
C PRO A 35 -15.30 -3.94 7.66
N ASP A 36 -16.24 -4.78 8.10
CA ASP A 36 -16.96 -4.59 9.37
C ASP A 36 -16.17 -5.06 10.60
N GLY A 37 -15.01 -5.70 10.43
CA GLY A 37 -14.20 -6.26 11.52
C GLY A 37 -14.86 -7.43 12.26
N ARG A 38 -15.97 -7.97 11.76
CA ARG A 38 -16.74 -9.05 12.41
C ARG A 38 -16.56 -10.40 11.75
N HIS A 39 -15.96 -10.43 10.57
CA HIS A 39 -15.70 -11.65 9.83
C HIS A 39 -14.23 -11.75 9.39
N ILE A 40 -13.77 -12.98 9.26
CA ILE A 40 -12.46 -13.30 8.69
C ILE A 40 -12.70 -14.22 7.51
N LEU A 41 -12.02 -13.95 6.40
CA LEU A 41 -12.05 -14.77 5.21
C LEU A 41 -10.72 -15.49 5.10
N THR A 42 -10.77 -16.80 5.00
CA THR A 42 -9.60 -17.65 4.75
C THR A 42 -9.70 -18.22 3.35
N THR A 43 -8.61 -18.15 2.59
CA THR A 43 -8.50 -18.82 1.30
C THR A 43 -7.67 -20.08 1.48
N ALA A 44 -8.23 -21.23 1.11
CA ALA A 44 -7.52 -22.50 1.15
C ALA A 44 -6.36 -22.53 0.15
N ASP A 45 -5.44 -23.50 0.29
CA ASP A 45 -4.38 -23.68 -0.71
C ASP A 45 -4.98 -24.01 -2.08
N PHE A 46 -4.25 -23.65 -3.14
CA PHE A 46 -4.68 -23.79 -4.53
C PHE A 46 -6.03 -23.11 -4.86
N ASN A 47 -6.49 -22.17 -4.03
CA ASN A 47 -7.76 -21.48 -4.20
C ASN A 47 -8.95 -22.48 -4.28
N LEU A 48 -8.92 -23.55 -3.49
CA LEU A 48 -10.01 -24.53 -3.50
C LEU A 48 -11.35 -23.92 -3.07
N ARG A 49 -11.31 -23.01 -2.09
CA ARG A 49 -12.47 -22.29 -1.56
C ARG A 49 -12.03 -21.08 -0.74
N ILE A 50 -12.97 -20.17 -0.53
CA ILE A 50 -12.90 -19.16 0.52
C ILE A 50 -13.89 -19.55 1.62
N THR A 51 -13.44 -19.54 2.87
CA THR A 51 -14.29 -19.77 4.04
C THR A 51 -14.48 -18.44 4.78
N VAL A 52 -15.74 -18.07 5.03
CA VAL A 52 -16.11 -16.88 5.80
C VAL A 52 -16.46 -17.31 7.22
N TRP A 53 -15.73 -16.77 8.19
CA TRP A 53 -15.89 -17.04 9.61
C TRP A 53 -16.50 -15.84 10.31
N SER A 54 -17.66 -16.00 10.96
CA SER A 54 -18.19 -14.96 11.84
C SER A 54 -17.57 -15.05 13.22
N LEU A 55 -16.94 -13.96 13.67
CA LEU A 55 -16.38 -13.86 15.02
C LEU A 55 -17.46 -13.60 16.08
N VAL A 56 -18.68 -13.23 15.65
CA VAL A 56 -19.80 -12.91 16.53
C VAL A 56 -20.68 -14.14 16.75
N THR A 57 -21.18 -14.76 15.67
CA THR A 57 -22.12 -15.88 15.76
C THR A 57 -21.44 -17.25 15.70
N LYS A 58 -20.14 -17.29 15.40
CA LYS A 58 -19.36 -18.51 15.11
C LYS A 58 -19.90 -19.31 13.91
N SER A 59 -20.72 -18.69 13.06
CA SER A 59 -21.21 -19.30 11.82
C SER A 59 -20.11 -19.35 10.77
N VAL A 60 -20.18 -20.35 9.89
CA VAL A 60 -19.24 -20.56 8.79
C VAL A 60 -20.01 -20.58 7.47
N SER A 61 -19.51 -19.89 6.46
CA SER A 61 -20.04 -19.92 5.10
C SER A 61 -18.93 -20.23 4.10
N TYR A 62 -19.26 -20.90 3.00
CA TYR A 62 -18.29 -21.33 2.00
C TYR A 62 -18.58 -20.70 0.64
N ILE A 63 -17.55 -20.11 0.05
CA ILE A 63 -17.56 -19.58 -1.31
C ILE A 63 -16.67 -20.45 -2.18
N ARG A 64 -17.22 -20.93 -3.30
CA ARG A 64 -16.57 -21.91 -4.17
C ARG A 64 -16.00 -21.26 -5.41
N TYR A 65 -15.08 -21.96 -6.06
CA TYR A 65 -14.48 -21.59 -7.35
C TYR A 65 -13.70 -20.27 -7.38
N PRO A 66 -13.04 -19.81 -6.29
CA PRO A 66 -12.24 -18.59 -6.39
C PRO A 66 -11.13 -18.80 -7.42
N LYS A 67 -11.01 -17.86 -8.35
CA LYS A 67 -9.98 -17.89 -9.38
C LYS A 67 -8.63 -17.51 -8.78
N GLN A 68 -7.58 -18.22 -9.20
CA GLN A 68 -6.21 -17.80 -8.92
C GLN A 68 -5.80 -16.66 -9.87
N CYS A 69 -5.76 -15.42 -9.37
CA CYS A 69 -5.19 -14.27 -10.07
C CYS A 69 -4.65 -13.24 -9.06
N ASP A 70 -3.99 -12.17 -9.53
CA ASP A 70 -3.27 -11.22 -8.68
C ASP A 70 -4.19 -10.50 -7.68
N LYS A 71 -5.35 -10.04 -8.15
CA LYS A 71 -6.39 -9.40 -7.33
C LYS A 71 -7.75 -10.06 -7.56
N ALA A 72 -7.91 -11.27 -7.04
CA ALA A 72 -9.13 -12.05 -7.22
C ALA A 72 -10.33 -11.54 -6.40
N LEU A 73 -10.09 -10.81 -5.32
CA LEU A 73 -11.13 -10.37 -4.38
C LEU A 73 -10.91 -8.92 -3.99
N ASP A 74 -11.98 -8.13 -3.95
CA ASP A 74 -11.95 -6.77 -3.41
C ASP A 74 -13.26 -6.39 -2.72
N PHE A 75 -13.14 -5.59 -1.67
CA PHE A 75 -14.27 -5.03 -0.93
C PHE A 75 -14.59 -3.62 -1.41
N SER A 76 -15.88 -3.36 -1.62
CA SER A 76 -16.36 -1.98 -1.77
C SER A 76 -15.97 -1.14 -0.55
N LYS A 77 -15.60 0.13 -0.76
CA LYS A 77 -15.16 1.01 0.33
C LYS A 77 -16.24 1.31 1.36
N ASN A 78 -17.51 1.24 0.96
CA ASN A 78 -18.64 1.34 1.89
C ASN A 78 -18.88 0.06 2.72
N GLY A 79 -18.11 -1.01 2.48
CA GLY A 79 -18.16 -2.28 3.21
C GLY A 79 -19.39 -3.14 2.94
N LYS A 80 -20.26 -2.76 1.99
CA LYS A 80 -21.54 -3.46 1.76
C LYS A 80 -21.39 -4.67 0.86
N PHE A 81 -20.46 -4.62 -0.08
CA PHE A 81 -20.26 -5.63 -1.11
C PHE A 81 -18.82 -6.11 -1.21
N MET A 82 -18.67 -7.36 -1.60
CA MET A 82 -17.41 -7.99 -1.99
C MET A 82 -17.55 -8.51 -3.42
N ALA A 83 -16.57 -8.22 -4.27
CA ALA A 83 -16.46 -8.84 -5.60
C ALA A 83 -15.42 -9.96 -5.55
N LEU A 84 -15.69 -11.06 -6.26
CA LEU A 84 -14.83 -12.21 -6.39
C LEU A 84 -14.73 -12.64 -7.86
N ALA A 85 -13.51 -12.85 -8.33
CA ALA A 85 -13.19 -13.53 -9.57
C ALA A 85 -13.37 -15.02 -9.37
N GLU A 86 -14.23 -15.65 -10.17
CA GLU A 86 -14.49 -17.08 -10.13
C GLU A 86 -14.10 -17.73 -11.46
N ARG A 87 -13.68 -19.01 -11.40
CA ARG A 87 -13.45 -19.83 -12.60
C ARG A 87 -14.16 -21.17 -12.47
N ARG A 88 -15.12 -21.41 -13.35
CA ARG A 88 -15.89 -22.66 -13.44
C ARG A 88 -15.96 -23.11 -14.89
N ASP A 89 -15.75 -24.40 -15.14
CA ASP A 89 -15.79 -25.00 -16.48
C ASP A 89 -14.93 -24.22 -17.51
N CYS A 90 -13.73 -23.81 -17.07
CA CYS A 90 -12.78 -23.00 -17.84
C CYS A 90 -13.29 -21.62 -18.29
N LYS A 91 -14.36 -21.11 -17.67
CA LYS A 91 -14.91 -19.76 -17.93
C LYS A 91 -14.81 -18.88 -16.70
N ASP A 92 -14.47 -17.61 -16.94
CA ASP A 92 -14.33 -16.61 -15.88
C ASP A 92 -15.67 -15.92 -15.60
N HIS A 93 -15.98 -15.84 -14.31
CA HIS A 93 -17.19 -15.20 -13.81
C HIS A 93 -16.81 -14.18 -12.74
N ILE A 94 -17.73 -13.25 -12.50
CA ILE A 94 -17.65 -12.29 -11.39
C ILE A 94 -18.85 -12.53 -10.50
N SER A 95 -18.58 -12.81 -9.23
CA SER A 95 -19.59 -12.93 -8.20
C SER A 95 -19.53 -11.74 -7.26
N ILE A 96 -20.68 -11.16 -6.94
CA ILE A 96 -20.83 -10.07 -5.97
C ILE A 96 -21.61 -10.60 -4.78
N PHE A 97 -21.04 -10.50 -3.59
CA PHE A 97 -21.64 -10.93 -2.33
C PHE A 97 -22.01 -9.72 -1.46
N SER A 98 -23.10 -9.83 -0.70
CA SER A 98 -23.39 -8.90 0.40
C SER A 98 -22.50 -9.25 1.60
N CYS A 99 -21.78 -8.28 2.16
CA CYS A 99 -20.91 -8.53 3.33
C CYS A 99 -21.70 -8.69 4.63
N GLN A 100 -22.96 -8.26 4.69
CA GLN A 100 -23.79 -8.41 5.89
C GLN A 100 -24.32 -9.84 6.04
N ALA A 101 -24.85 -10.40 4.94
CA ALA A 101 -25.47 -11.73 4.94
C ALA A 101 -24.56 -12.82 4.34
N TRP A 102 -23.45 -12.44 3.71
CA TRP A 102 -22.58 -13.33 2.93
C TRP A 102 -23.32 -14.12 1.85
N SER A 103 -24.41 -13.55 1.33
CA SER A 103 -25.24 -14.10 0.27
C SER A 103 -24.82 -13.56 -1.10
N LEU A 104 -24.91 -14.41 -2.12
CA LEU A 104 -24.69 -14.02 -3.51
C LEU A 104 -25.76 -13.03 -3.97
N VAL A 105 -25.33 -11.87 -4.46
CA VAL A 105 -26.19 -10.79 -4.98
C VAL A 105 -26.23 -10.84 -6.50
N ARG A 106 -25.07 -11.01 -7.15
CA ARG A 106 -24.94 -11.11 -8.60
C ARG A 106 -23.88 -12.14 -8.98
N HIS A 107 -24.08 -12.74 -10.14
CA HIS A 107 -23.15 -13.65 -10.78
C HIS A 107 -23.30 -13.50 -12.29
N PHE A 108 -22.21 -13.21 -12.99
CA PHE A 108 -22.21 -13.01 -14.44
C PHE A 108 -20.87 -13.42 -15.05
N GLU A 109 -20.89 -13.83 -16.33
CA GLU A 109 -19.69 -14.16 -17.09
C GLU A 109 -18.90 -12.88 -17.39
N SER A 110 -17.59 -12.91 -17.18
CA SER A 110 -16.71 -11.80 -17.54
C SER A 110 -16.35 -11.89 -19.02
N GLU A 111 -16.44 -10.78 -19.76
CA GLU A 111 -16.02 -10.73 -21.16
C GLU A 111 -14.48 -10.59 -21.36
N THR A 112 -13.70 -10.82 -20.31
CA THR A 112 -12.23 -10.96 -20.37
C THR A 112 -11.84 -12.29 -20.99
N ASP A 113 -10.68 -12.36 -21.65
CA ASP A 113 -10.16 -13.64 -22.16
C ASP A 113 -9.55 -14.49 -21.03
N ASP A 114 -8.81 -13.85 -20.11
CA ASP A 114 -8.30 -14.47 -18.88
C ASP A 114 -8.25 -13.43 -17.75
N LEU A 115 -9.32 -13.32 -16.97
CA LEU A 115 -9.48 -12.36 -15.85
C LEU A 115 -8.24 -12.25 -14.93
N GLY A 116 -7.46 -11.18 -15.08
CA GLY A 116 -6.22 -10.95 -14.33
C GLY A 116 -6.42 -10.33 -12.94
N GLY A 117 -7.52 -9.60 -12.76
CA GLY A 117 -7.92 -9.07 -11.46
C GLY A 117 -9.13 -8.14 -11.51
N LEU A 118 -9.59 -7.74 -10.33
CA LEU A 118 -10.70 -6.81 -10.14
C LEU A 118 -10.43 -5.82 -9.00
N GLN A 119 -11.10 -4.67 -9.05
CA GLN A 119 -11.01 -3.64 -8.01
C GLN A 119 -12.24 -2.72 -8.02
N TRP A 120 -12.84 -2.52 -6.86
CA TRP A 120 -13.88 -1.51 -6.66
C TRP A 120 -13.29 -0.10 -6.75
N SER A 121 -14.02 0.77 -7.42
CA SER A 121 -13.82 2.23 -7.33
C SER A 121 -13.97 2.70 -5.88
N PRO A 122 -13.22 3.72 -5.45
CA PRO A 122 -13.30 4.23 -4.08
C PRO A 122 -14.68 4.76 -3.66
N ASP A 123 -15.50 5.21 -4.60
CA ASP A 123 -16.90 5.61 -4.37
C ASP A 123 -17.89 4.43 -4.28
N SER A 124 -17.40 3.20 -4.46
CA SER A 124 -18.15 1.95 -4.41
C SER A 124 -19.24 1.80 -5.49
N ARG A 125 -19.16 2.53 -6.61
CA ARG A 125 -20.20 2.50 -7.66
C ARG A 125 -19.85 1.62 -8.85
N VAL A 126 -18.57 1.57 -9.19
CA VAL A 126 -18.06 0.87 -10.37
C VAL A 126 -17.04 -0.19 -9.96
N LEU A 127 -17.13 -1.37 -10.58
CA LEU A 127 -16.15 -2.43 -10.47
C LEU A 127 -15.27 -2.41 -11.73
N CYS A 128 -13.97 -2.20 -11.55
CA CYS A 128 -12.99 -2.38 -12.62
C CYS A 128 -12.52 -3.82 -12.65
N VAL A 129 -12.40 -4.36 -13.85
CA VAL A 129 -11.99 -5.73 -14.15
C VAL A 129 -10.98 -5.66 -15.28
N TRP A 130 -9.88 -6.39 -15.20
CA TRP A 130 -8.88 -6.39 -16.26
C TRP A 130 -8.40 -7.78 -16.59
N ASP A 131 -7.93 -7.94 -17.83
CA ASP A 131 -7.33 -9.17 -18.33
C ASP A 131 -5.94 -9.44 -17.75
N SER A 132 -5.46 -10.67 -17.94
CA SER A 132 -4.07 -11.01 -17.69
C SER A 132 -3.13 -10.22 -18.61
N CYS A 133 -1.83 -10.30 -18.36
CA CYS A 133 -0.85 -9.54 -19.14
C CYS A 133 -0.79 -9.91 -20.64
N PHE A 134 -1.51 -10.95 -21.09
CA PHE A 134 -1.55 -11.36 -22.49
C PHE A 134 -2.51 -10.54 -23.36
N THR A 135 -3.49 -9.88 -22.75
CA THR A 135 -4.50 -9.08 -23.46
C THR A 135 -4.66 -7.70 -22.82
N TYR A 136 -4.91 -6.67 -23.63
CA TYR A 136 -5.20 -5.33 -23.13
C TYR A 136 -6.71 -5.09 -23.05
N LYS A 137 -7.39 -5.69 -22.07
CA LYS A 137 -8.80 -5.39 -21.80
C LYS A 137 -9.00 -4.89 -20.39
N VAL A 138 -9.61 -3.71 -20.26
CA VAL A 138 -10.21 -3.19 -19.03
C VAL A 138 -11.71 -3.09 -19.26
N LEU A 139 -12.49 -3.70 -18.37
CA LEU A 139 -13.94 -3.68 -18.38
C LEU A 139 -14.44 -3.03 -17.10
N LEU A 140 -15.44 -2.17 -17.23
CA LEU A 140 -16.03 -1.47 -16.10
C LEU A 140 -17.48 -1.89 -15.97
N TYR A 141 -17.85 -2.37 -14.80
CA TYR A 141 -19.19 -2.87 -14.51
C TYR A 141 -19.86 -2.03 -13.44
N SER A 142 -21.16 -1.84 -13.56
CA SER A 142 -22.01 -1.41 -12.44
C SER A 142 -22.29 -2.58 -11.51
N LEU A 143 -22.72 -2.27 -10.28
CA LEU A 143 -23.09 -3.25 -9.27
C LEU A 143 -24.15 -4.27 -9.74
N ASP A 144 -25.03 -3.89 -10.67
CA ASP A 144 -26.05 -4.77 -11.23
C ASP A 144 -25.53 -5.75 -12.29
N GLY A 145 -24.25 -5.66 -12.66
CA GLY A 145 -23.58 -6.53 -13.63
C GLY A 145 -23.55 -6.01 -15.07
N ARG A 146 -24.05 -4.79 -15.33
CA ARG A 146 -24.00 -4.21 -16.68
C ARG A 146 -22.59 -3.71 -17.01
N CYS A 147 -22.10 -4.02 -18.20
CA CYS A 147 -20.85 -3.47 -18.71
C CYS A 147 -21.07 -2.00 -19.11
N LEU A 148 -20.45 -1.09 -18.37
CA LEU A 148 -20.52 0.36 -18.58
C LEU A 148 -19.55 0.82 -19.68
N SER A 149 -18.37 0.21 -19.74
CA SER A 149 -17.33 0.54 -20.73
C SER A 149 -16.35 -0.60 -20.93
N LYS A 150 -15.79 -0.66 -22.14
CA LYS A 150 -14.70 -1.56 -22.52
C LYS A 150 -13.56 -0.69 -23.05
N PHE A 151 -12.38 -0.85 -22.49
CA PHE A 151 -11.20 -0.11 -22.88
C PHE A 151 -10.09 -1.06 -23.31
N SER A 152 -9.58 -0.83 -24.51
CA SER A 152 -8.37 -1.43 -25.04
C SER A 152 -7.53 -0.34 -25.68
N ALA A 153 -6.22 -0.33 -25.39
CA ALA A 153 -5.29 0.58 -26.05
C ALA A 153 -4.82 0.04 -27.40
N TYR A 154 -4.83 -1.28 -27.57
CA TYR A 154 -4.36 -2.02 -28.74
C TYR A 154 -4.81 -3.49 -28.64
N ASP A 155 -4.97 -4.16 -29.78
CA ASP A 155 -5.57 -5.50 -29.80
C ASP A 155 -4.56 -6.64 -29.58
N LEU A 156 -3.30 -6.47 -30.03
CA LEU A 156 -2.31 -7.56 -30.08
C LEU A 156 -0.95 -7.12 -29.52
N ALA A 157 -0.83 -7.10 -28.19
CA ALA A 157 0.44 -7.00 -27.46
C ALA A 157 0.22 -7.26 -25.96
N LEU A 158 1.31 -7.35 -25.19
CA LEU A 158 1.23 -7.44 -23.74
C LEU A 158 0.45 -6.27 -23.15
N GLY A 159 -0.46 -6.60 -22.26
CA GLY A 159 -1.52 -5.73 -21.79
C GLY A 159 -1.15 -4.88 -20.59
N ILE A 160 -1.92 -5.11 -19.53
CA ILE A 160 -1.93 -4.31 -18.30
C ILE A 160 -0.96 -4.91 -17.31
N LYS A 161 -0.19 -4.05 -16.65
CA LYS A 161 0.80 -4.45 -15.65
C LYS A 161 0.44 -3.96 -14.26
N ALA A 162 -0.15 -2.77 -14.18
CA ALA A 162 -0.64 -2.22 -12.93
C ALA A 162 -1.85 -1.31 -13.20
N LEU A 163 -2.72 -1.21 -12.20
CA LEU A 163 -3.95 -0.45 -12.29
C LEU A 163 -4.26 0.15 -10.92
N THR A 164 -4.66 1.42 -10.91
CA THR A 164 -4.98 2.13 -9.67
C THR A 164 -6.07 3.17 -9.88
N TRP A 165 -7.02 3.21 -8.96
CA TRP A 165 -8.01 4.27 -8.87
C TRP A 165 -7.41 5.50 -8.19
N SER A 166 -7.79 6.68 -8.68
CA SER A 166 -7.60 7.90 -7.91
C SER A 166 -8.47 7.88 -6.63
N PRO A 167 -8.01 8.45 -5.50
CA PRO A 167 -8.77 8.45 -4.25
C PRO A 167 -10.15 9.10 -4.36
N THR A 168 -10.32 10.08 -5.25
CA THR A 168 -11.61 10.74 -5.49
C THR A 168 -12.50 9.99 -6.49
N SER A 169 -12.08 8.83 -6.98
CA SER A 169 -12.74 8.04 -8.04
C SER A 169 -12.88 8.74 -9.38
N GLN A 170 -12.28 9.92 -9.57
CA GLN A 170 -12.46 10.71 -10.80
C GLN A 170 -11.68 10.15 -11.99
N PHE A 171 -10.58 9.47 -11.70
CA PHE A 171 -9.65 8.89 -12.65
C PHE A 171 -9.31 7.44 -12.33
N LEU A 172 -9.04 6.68 -13.39
CA LEU A 172 -8.43 5.36 -13.35
C LEU A 172 -7.12 5.40 -14.15
N ALA A 173 -5.99 5.08 -13.51
CA ALA A 173 -4.70 5.02 -14.18
C ALA A 173 -4.30 3.58 -14.46
N ILE A 174 -3.87 3.33 -15.70
CA ILE A 174 -3.51 2.02 -16.23
C ILE A 174 -2.05 2.07 -16.66
N GLY A 175 -1.19 1.36 -15.93
CA GLY A 175 0.21 1.13 -16.27
C GLY A 175 0.37 -0.11 -17.16
N SER A 176 1.06 0.05 -18.28
CA SER A 176 1.06 -0.92 -19.37
C SER A 176 2.46 -1.44 -19.70
N TYR A 177 2.52 -2.59 -20.37
CA TYR A 177 3.78 -3.17 -20.84
C TYR A 177 4.44 -2.36 -21.97
N ASP A 178 3.69 -1.51 -22.67
CA ASP A 178 4.18 -0.54 -23.66
C ASP A 178 4.84 0.71 -23.04
N GLU A 179 5.14 0.67 -21.74
CA GLU A 179 5.79 1.74 -20.98
C GLU A 179 4.99 3.05 -20.89
N LYS A 180 3.70 3.02 -21.23
CA LYS A 180 2.81 4.18 -21.06
C LYS A 180 1.90 3.99 -19.85
N VAL A 181 1.47 5.12 -19.29
CA VAL A 181 0.30 5.19 -18.41
C VAL A 181 -0.84 5.88 -19.12
N ARG A 182 -2.00 5.25 -19.12
CA ARG A 182 -3.23 5.84 -19.66
C ARG A 182 -4.17 6.16 -18.51
N VAL A 183 -4.65 7.39 -18.47
CA VAL A 183 -5.58 7.87 -17.45
C VAL A 183 -6.95 8.00 -18.09
N LEU A 184 -7.92 7.24 -17.60
CA LEU A 184 -9.32 7.32 -18.01
C LEU A 184 -10.09 8.21 -17.03
N ASN A 185 -11.07 8.96 -17.53
CA ASN A 185 -12.02 9.67 -16.66
C ASN A 185 -13.17 8.74 -16.23
N HIS A 186 -13.82 9.05 -15.11
CA HIS A 186 -14.95 8.27 -14.60
C HIS A 186 -16.30 8.53 -15.29
N ILE A 187 -16.43 9.63 -16.04
CA ILE A 187 -17.70 10.03 -16.66
C ILE A 187 -17.90 9.32 -18.00
N THR A 188 -16.88 9.37 -18.87
CA THR A 188 -16.94 8.83 -20.23
C THR A 188 -16.08 7.60 -20.43
N TRP A 189 -15.22 7.26 -19.46
CA TRP A 189 -14.24 6.17 -19.54
C TRP A 189 -13.31 6.26 -20.75
N LYS A 190 -13.13 7.48 -21.26
CA LYS A 190 -12.17 7.79 -22.33
C LYS A 190 -10.86 8.26 -21.72
N THR A 191 -9.78 8.01 -22.47
CA THR A 191 -8.43 8.49 -22.13
C THR A 191 -8.38 10.01 -22.13
N VAL A 192 -8.03 10.59 -20.99
CA VAL A 192 -7.80 12.05 -20.84
C VAL A 192 -6.33 12.42 -20.89
N ALA A 193 -5.44 11.49 -20.54
CA ALA A 193 -4.00 11.69 -20.63
C ALA A 193 -3.27 10.38 -20.91
N THR A 194 -2.14 10.49 -21.61
CA THR A 194 -1.17 9.41 -21.78
C THR A 194 0.20 9.92 -21.34
N PHE A 195 0.78 9.28 -20.34
CA PHE A 195 2.11 9.59 -19.83
C PHE A 195 3.11 8.59 -20.38
N SER A 196 4.15 9.11 -21.04
CA SER A 196 5.26 8.34 -21.59
C SER A 196 6.51 8.56 -20.74
N HIS A 197 7.38 7.56 -20.68
CA HIS A 197 8.65 7.63 -19.94
C HIS A 197 9.79 7.77 -20.95
N PRO A 198 10.13 9.00 -21.40
CA PRO A 198 11.15 9.21 -22.42
C PRO A 198 12.57 8.89 -21.89
N GLU A 199 13.45 8.50 -22.81
CA GLU A 199 14.87 8.25 -22.49
C GLU A 199 15.67 9.54 -22.25
N THR A 200 15.18 10.67 -22.77
CA THR A 200 15.79 11.98 -22.60
C THR A 200 14.74 12.98 -22.12
N ILE A 201 15.08 13.76 -21.09
CA ILE A 201 14.24 14.86 -20.59
C ILE A 201 14.84 16.17 -21.10
N ASP A 202 14.12 16.85 -22.00
CA ASP A 202 14.52 18.16 -22.56
C ASP A 202 13.65 19.32 -22.03
N SER A 203 12.63 19.03 -21.22
CA SER A 203 11.71 20.07 -20.74
C SER A 203 12.34 20.90 -19.61
N LYS A 204 12.38 22.22 -19.80
CA LYS A 204 12.81 23.18 -18.77
C LYS A 204 11.83 23.32 -17.59
N THR A 205 10.60 22.82 -17.73
CA THR A 205 9.58 22.91 -16.66
C THR A 205 9.64 21.75 -15.67
N VAL A 206 10.37 20.68 -16.01
CA VAL A 206 10.50 19.48 -15.19
C VAL A 206 11.70 19.62 -14.27
N ILE A 207 11.51 19.37 -12.98
CA ILE A 207 12.61 19.39 -12.01
C ILE A 207 13.17 17.98 -11.88
N VAL A 208 14.44 17.79 -12.22
CA VAL A 208 15.12 16.51 -12.07
C VAL A 208 16.02 16.53 -10.84
N TYR A 209 15.68 15.72 -9.84
CA TYR A 209 16.46 15.57 -8.61
C TYR A 209 17.35 14.33 -8.72
N LYS A 210 18.67 14.51 -8.68
CA LYS A 210 19.64 13.41 -8.71
C LYS A 210 20.27 13.22 -7.34
N GLU A 211 20.21 11.99 -6.85
CA GLU A 211 20.94 11.58 -5.65
C GLU A 211 22.43 11.61 -5.94
N ILE A 212 23.18 12.28 -5.06
CA ILE A 212 24.64 12.32 -5.07
C ILE A 212 25.13 11.92 -3.69
N GLU A 213 26.03 10.95 -3.66
CA GLU A 213 26.74 10.57 -2.44
C GLU A 213 27.99 11.44 -2.29
N SER A 214 28.10 12.13 -1.16
CA SER A 214 29.32 12.83 -0.77
C SER A 214 29.98 12.09 0.39
N LYS A 215 31.30 11.94 0.32
CA LYS A 215 32.11 11.44 1.43
C LYS A 215 32.63 12.64 2.19
N THR A 216 31.91 13.06 3.23
CA THR A 216 32.44 14.04 4.17
C THR A 216 33.34 13.32 5.18
N PRO A 217 34.59 13.77 5.40
CA PRO A 217 35.37 13.27 6.52
C PRO A 217 34.61 13.56 7.81
N SER A 218 34.53 12.58 8.71
CA SER A 218 34.12 12.87 10.08
C SER A 218 35.08 13.92 10.67
N ALA A 219 34.59 14.74 11.61
CA ALA A 219 35.35 15.82 12.28
C ALA A 219 36.80 15.41 12.61
N PRO A 220 37.78 16.33 12.77
CA PRO A 220 39.19 15.94 12.89
C PRO A 220 39.42 15.07 14.14
N VAL A 221 39.44 13.76 13.96
CA VAL A 221 39.78 12.78 14.99
C VAL A 221 41.25 12.40 14.80
N ASN A 222 42.03 12.45 15.89
CA ASN A 222 43.45 12.12 15.90
C ASN A 222 43.73 10.78 15.20
N LEU A 223 44.73 10.81 14.32
CA LEU A 223 44.93 9.89 13.20
C LEU A 223 45.64 8.55 13.54
N SER A 224 45.66 8.06 14.79
CA SER A 224 46.54 6.92 15.09
C SER A 224 45.93 5.51 14.98
N ASP A 225 44.64 5.24 15.22
CA ASP A 225 44.25 3.84 15.48
C ASP A 225 42.85 3.37 15.00
N ILE A 226 42.35 3.81 13.83
CA ILE A 226 41.04 3.31 13.34
C ILE A 226 41.11 2.90 11.85
N PRO A 227 40.57 1.73 11.44
CA PRO A 227 40.53 1.30 10.04
C PRO A 227 39.85 2.35 9.14
N THR A 228 40.47 2.63 8.00
CA THR A 228 40.17 3.72 7.05
C THR A 228 38.71 3.75 6.55
N SER A 229 37.94 2.67 6.72
CA SER A 229 36.50 2.60 6.37
C SER A 229 35.59 3.39 7.32
N THR A 230 36.08 3.79 8.49
CA THR A 230 35.31 4.49 9.54
C THR A 230 35.46 6.02 9.52
N LEU A 231 36.36 6.55 8.68
CA LEU A 231 36.69 7.99 8.60
C LEU A 231 35.70 8.82 7.76
N PHE A 232 34.76 8.17 7.06
CA PHE A 232 33.83 8.82 6.15
C PHE A 232 32.41 8.31 6.37
N THR A 233 31.50 9.20 6.76
CA THR A 233 30.07 8.91 6.80
C THR A 233 29.46 9.32 5.46
N PRO A 234 28.99 8.39 4.61
CA PRO A 234 28.45 8.73 3.30
C PRO A 234 27.11 9.45 3.45
N THR A 235 27.09 10.76 3.22
CA THR A 235 25.86 11.57 3.21
C THR A 235 25.32 11.62 1.79
N SER A 236 24.05 11.27 1.60
CA SER A 236 23.35 11.49 0.33
C SER A 236 22.63 12.83 0.36
N LYS A 237 22.75 13.59 -0.72
CA LYS A 237 21.97 14.80 -0.97
C LYS A 237 21.36 14.76 -2.37
N TYR A 238 20.34 15.57 -2.60
CA TYR A 238 19.80 15.79 -3.94
C TYR A 238 20.39 17.05 -4.55
N GLU A 239 20.79 16.95 -5.81
CA GLU A 239 21.10 18.11 -6.64
C GLU A 239 20.14 18.19 -7.83
N VAL A 240 19.65 19.40 -8.09
CA VAL A 240 18.79 19.66 -9.25
C VAL A 240 19.65 19.67 -10.51
N GLN A 241 19.32 18.80 -11.46
CA GLN A 241 20.03 18.70 -12.73
C GLN A 241 19.45 19.66 -13.77
N GLN A 242 20.32 20.15 -14.65
CA GLN A 242 19.90 20.91 -15.84
C GLN A 242 19.56 19.95 -16.98
N CYS A 243 18.55 20.30 -17.78
CA CYS A 243 18.17 19.56 -18.98
C CYS A 243 18.87 20.15 -20.22
N PRO A 244 19.15 19.35 -21.27
CA PRO A 244 18.70 17.98 -21.47
C PRO A 244 19.48 16.94 -20.63
N LEU A 245 18.79 15.91 -20.14
CA LEU A 245 19.39 14.82 -19.38
C LEU A 245 18.95 13.45 -19.90
N GLU A 246 19.91 12.55 -20.05
CA GLU A 246 19.66 11.13 -20.36
C GLU A 246 19.31 10.34 -19.10
N ILE A 247 18.30 9.49 -19.23
CA ILE A 247 17.76 8.67 -18.16
C ILE A 247 18.40 7.28 -18.21
N PRO A 248 18.88 6.74 -17.07
CA PRO A 248 19.49 5.42 -17.05
C PRO A 248 18.44 4.33 -17.32
N ILE A 249 18.63 3.60 -18.43
CA ILE A 249 17.74 2.52 -18.87
C ILE A 249 18.47 1.18 -18.81
N THR A 250 17.80 0.19 -18.26
CA THR A 250 18.20 -1.21 -18.31
C THR A 250 17.52 -1.86 -19.52
N LYS A 251 18.31 -2.20 -20.55
CA LYS A 251 17.79 -2.91 -21.73
C LYS A 251 17.08 -4.20 -21.31
N PRO A 252 15.79 -4.39 -21.64
CA PRO A 252 15.06 -5.59 -21.26
C PRO A 252 15.66 -6.83 -21.94
N ALA A 253 15.90 -7.89 -21.16
CA ALA A 253 16.28 -9.18 -21.69
C ALA A 253 15.03 -9.90 -22.22
N LEU A 254 14.66 -9.65 -23.48
CA LEU A 254 13.44 -10.19 -24.12
C LEU A 254 13.42 -11.72 -24.21
N ASN A 255 14.59 -12.37 -24.08
CA ASN A 255 14.73 -13.82 -24.07
C ASN A 255 14.49 -14.45 -22.69
N LYS A 256 14.31 -13.67 -21.62
CA LYS A 256 14.01 -14.17 -20.29
C LYS A 256 12.51 -14.11 -20.03
N ALA A 257 12.01 -15.10 -19.28
CA ALA A 257 10.67 -15.04 -18.74
C ALA A 257 10.50 -13.76 -17.89
N ASN A 258 9.37 -13.08 -18.05
CA ASN A 258 9.01 -11.84 -17.35
C ASN A 258 10.07 -10.72 -17.49
N PRO A 259 10.27 -10.17 -18.70
CA PRO A 259 11.18 -9.05 -18.89
C PRO A 259 10.81 -7.87 -18.00
N LYS A 260 11.83 -7.21 -17.43
CA LYS A 260 11.67 -6.01 -16.60
C LYS A 260 11.38 -4.80 -17.47
N ILE A 261 10.15 -4.72 -17.97
CA ILE A 261 9.63 -3.67 -18.84
C ILE A 261 8.21 -3.28 -18.40
N GLY A 262 7.80 -2.07 -18.74
CA GLY A 262 6.47 -1.55 -18.51
C GLY A 262 6.30 -0.91 -17.14
N VAL A 263 5.18 -0.21 -16.97
CA VAL A 263 4.88 0.52 -15.74
C VAL A 263 4.29 -0.44 -14.71
N GLY A 264 5.14 -0.96 -13.83
CA GLY A 264 4.78 -1.97 -12.83
C GLY A 264 4.29 -1.41 -11.50
N SER A 265 4.48 -0.12 -11.24
CA SER A 265 4.01 0.51 -10.01
C SER A 265 3.57 1.93 -10.27
N LEU A 266 2.40 2.28 -9.76
CA LEU A 266 1.85 3.62 -9.80
C LEU A 266 0.86 3.82 -8.65
N ALA A 267 0.78 5.04 -8.14
CA ALA A 267 -0.24 5.44 -7.17
C ALA A 267 -0.46 6.94 -7.21
N PHE A 268 -1.70 7.35 -6.97
CA PHE A 268 -2.08 8.74 -6.75
C PHE A 268 -1.76 9.18 -5.32
N SER A 269 -1.43 10.46 -5.15
CA SER A 269 -1.39 11.12 -3.85
C SER A 269 -2.78 11.14 -3.22
N TYR A 270 -2.84 11.25 -1.89
CA TYR A 270 -4.10 11.25 -1.14
C TYR A 270 -5.10 12.32 -1.66
N ASP A 271 -4.59 13.49 -2.05
CA ASP A 271 -5.36 14.63 -2.52
C ASP A 271 -5.58 14.65 -4.05
N ASN A 272 -5.16 13.58 -4.74
CA ASN A 272 -5.29 13.39 -6.18
C ASN A 272 -4.61 14.48 -7.04
N LYS A 273 -3.66 15.25 -6.48
CA LYS A 273 -2.90 16.25 -7.25
C LYS A 273 -1.71 15.66 -7.96
N PHE A 274 -1.10 14.63 -7.38
CA PHE A 274 0.08 14.00 -7.92
C PHE A 274 -0.13 12.51 -8.13
N MET A 275 0.69 11.93 -9.00
CA MET A 275 0.80 10.49 -9.16
C MET A 275 2.26 10.15 -9.37
N PHE A 276 2.74 9.06 -8.78
CA PHE A 276 4.04 8.52 -9.16
C PHE A 276 3.87 7.35 -10.12
N THR A 277 4.88 7.13 -10.97
CA THR A 277 5.01 5.91 -11.76
C THR A 277 6.45 5.40 -11.70
N LYS A 278 6.59 4.07 -11.73
CA LYS A 278 7.88 3.37 -11.83
C LYS A 278 7.84 2.44 -13.04
N ASN A 279 8.72 2.71 -14.01
CA ASN A 279 8.94 1.84 -15.14
C ASN A 279 9.99 0.78 -14.77
N ASP A 280 9.72 -0.49 -15.08
CA ASP A 280 10.58 -1.59 -14.65
C ASP A 280 11.93 -1.65 -15.39
N ASN A 281 12.01 -1.07 -16.59
CA ASN A 281 13.28 -0.91 -17.32
C ASN A 281 14.09 0.32 -16.84
N MET A 282 13.52 1.18 -15.99
CA MET A 282 14.17 2.34 -15.38
C MET A 282 14.19 2.19 -13.85
N PRO A 283 14.89 1.17 -13.31
CA PRO A 283 14.75 0.77 -11.91
C PRO A 283 15.19 1.83 -10.90
N CYS A 284 16.02 2.80 -11.31
CA CYS A 284 16.53 3.87 -10.46
C CYS A 284 15.75 5.18 -10.60
N VAL A 285 14.65 5.18 -11.35
CA VAL A 285 13.94 6.40 -11.76
C VAL A 285 12.51 6.38 -11.22
N LEU A 286 12.12 7.46 -10.55
CA LEU A 286 10.74 7.68 -10.14
C LEU A 286 10.20 8.92 -10.84
N TRP A 287 9.06 8.75 -11.50
CA TRP A 287 8.41 9.81 -12.25
C TRP A 287 7.23 10.34 -11.44
N ILE A 288 7.10 11.65 -11.34
CA ILE A 288 6.05 12.31 -10.57
C ILE A 288 5.28 13.26 -11.50
N TRP A 289 3.99 12.98 -11.66
CA TRP A 289 3.07 13.67 -12.55
C TRP A 289 2.15 14.60 -11.77
N ASP A 290 1.92 15.82 -12.25
CA ASP A 290 0.85 16.69 -11.76
C ASP A 290 -0.43 16.36 -12.55
N ILE A 291 -1.41 15.78 -11.86
CA ILE A 291 -2.67 15.31 -12.45
C ILE A 291 -3.57 16.48 -12.85
N ARG A 292 -3.46 17.65 -12.20
CA ARG A 292 -4.25 18.83 -12.57
C ARG A 292 -3.77 19.43 -13.89
N LYS A 293 -2.46 19.34 -14.13
CA LYS A 293 -1.80 19.81 -15.36
C LYS A 293 -1.67 18.72 -16.43
N LEU A 294 -1.99 17.47 -16.08
CA LEU A 294 -1.82 16.29 -16.93
C LEU A 294 -0.41 16.22 -17.54
N GLY A 295 0.62 16.46 -16.71
CA GLY A 295 1.99 16.59 -17.18
C GLY A 295 3.04 16.17 -16.16
N LEU A 296 4.26 15.92 -16.65
CA LEU A 296 5.41 15.58 -15.82
C LEU A 296 5.81 16.79 -14.96
N CYS A 297 5.96 16.57 -13.65
CA CYS A 297 6.33 17.62 -12.70
C CYS A 297 7.76 17.46 -12.20
N ALA A 298 8.12 16.25 -11.77
CA ALA A 298 9.45 15.96 -11.24
C ALA A 298 9.91 14.55 -11.59
N VAL A 299 11.22 14.36 -11.65
CA VAL A 299 11.86 13.04 -11.79
C VAL A 299 12.92 12.90 -10.71
N LEU A 300 12.90 11.78 -9.99
CA LEU A 300 13.91 11.44 -9.00
C LEU A 300 14.81 10.34 -9.56
N LEU A 301 16.11 10.63 -9.61
CA LEU A 301 17.16 9.71 -10.01
C LEU A 301 17.92 9.23 -8.78
N GLN A 302 17.80 7.95 -8.47
CA GLN A 302 18.53 7.32 -7.38
C GLN A 302 19.81 6.66 -7.88
N THR A 303 20.78 6.50 -6.99
CA THR A 303 21.99 5.71 -7.25
C THR A 303 21.68 4.22 -7.35
N ASN A 304 20.70 3.75 -6.57
CA ASN A 304 20.34 2.34 -6.43
C ASN A 304 18.87 2.09 -6.86
N PRO A 305 18.54 0.86 -7.32
CA PRO A 305 17.18 0.49 -7.69
C PRO A 305 16.14 0.74 -6.59
N ILE A 306 15.06 1.42 -6.93
CA ILE A 306 13.96 1.72 -6.03
C ILE A 306 13.19 0.42 -5.71
N LYS A 307 13.03 0.13 -4.42
CA LYS A 307 12.34 -1.08 -3.95
C LYS A 307 10.89 -0.82 -3.59
N ALA A 308 10.64 0.23 -2.82
CA ALA A 308 9.30 0.62 -2.39
C ALA A 308 9.13 2.13 -2.48
N VAL A 309 7.90 2.54 -2.78
CA VAL A 309 7.46 3.93 -2.87
C VAL A 309 6.06 3.99 -2.24
N LYS A 310 5.82 4.92 -1.32
CA LYS A 310 4.54 5.09 -0.65
C LYS A 310 4.22 6.56 -0.44
N TRP A 311 3.07 6.99 -0.94
CA TRP A 311 2.50 8.29 -0.58
C TRP A 311 2.14 8.30 0.89
N ASP A 312 2.37 9.45 1.51
CA ASP A 312 1.79 9.76 2.79
C ASP A 312 0.24 9.84 2.67
N PRO A 313 -0.50 9.25 3.61
CA PRO A 313 -1.96 9.19 3.54
C PRO A 313 -2.66 10.54 3.83
N CYS A 314 -1.97 11.52 4.40
CA CYS A 314 -2.54 12.77 4.90
C CYS A 314 -1.93 14.02 4.24
N SER A 315 -0.80 13.90 3.53
CA SER A 315 -0.07 15.03 2.98
C SER A 315 0.53 14.75 1.60
N GLN A 316 0.92 15.81 0.87
CA GLN A 316 1.54 15.72 -0.45
C GLN A 316 3.03 15.36 -0.35
N ARG A 317 3.38 14.33 0.44
CA ARG A 317 4.75 13.83 0.55
C ARG A 317 4.81 12.35 0.21
N LEU A 318 5.95 11.95 -0.33
CA LEU A 318 6.21 10.61 -0.84
C LEU A 318 7.48 10.10 -0.18
N ALA A 319 7.47 8.88 0.32
CA ALA A 319 8.66 8.19 0.81
C ALA A 319 9.05 7.06 -0.15
N LEU A 320 10.36 6.83 -0.31
CA LEU A 320 10.90 5.73 -1.09
C LEU A 320 12.20 5.19 -0.48
N CYS A 321 12.55 3.94 -0.82
CA CYS A 321 13.77 3.28 -0.36
C CYS A 321 14.46 2.50 -1.49
N THR A 322 15.78 2.31 -1.36
CA THR A 322 16.65 1.75 -2.40
C THR A 322 17.50 0.56 -1.92
N SER A 323 17.07 -0.18 -0.90
CA SER A 323 17.87 -1.22 -0.21
C SER A 323 19.16 -0.70 0.43
N THR A 324 19.17 0.58 0.81
CA THR A 324 20.20 1.20 1.64
C THR A 324 19.63 1.45 3.05
N ASN A 325 20.44 1.97 3.96
CA ASN A 325 20.00 2.49 5.26
C ASN A 325 19.44 3.92 5.18
N LYS A 326 19.10 4.39 3.97
CA LYS A 326 18.63 5.75 3.71
C LYS A 326 17.16 5.74 3.32
N LEU A 327 16.40 6.65 3.92
CA LEU A 327 15.04 6.98 3.57
C LEU A 327 15.06 8.25 2.72
N TYR A 328 14.45 8.21 1.54
CA TYR A 328 14.31 9.40 0.70
C TYR A 328 12.87 9.86 0.69
N MET A 329 12.67 11.18 0.66
CA MET A 329 11.34 11.76 0.57
C MET A 329 11.29 12.85 -0.49
N TRP A 330 10.10 13.00 -1.07
CA TRP A 330 9.75 14.08 -2.00
C TRP A 330 8.50 14.77 -1.51
N SER A 331 8.44 16.08 -1.72
CA SER A 331 7.24 16.91 -1.65
C SER A 331 7.31 17.97 -2.74
N PRO A 332 6.23 18.72 -3.02
CA PRO A 332 6.29 19.88 -3.90
C PRO A 332 7.34 20.92 -3.50
N SER A 333 7.76 20.94 -2.22
CA SER A 333 8.79 21.84 -1.71
C SER A 333 10.22 21.36 -1.98
N GLY A 334 10.43 20.10 -2.38
CA GLY A 334 11.75 19.55 -2.70
C GLY A 334 11.94 18.09 -2.27
N CYS A 335 13.18 17.62 -2.41
CA CYS A 335 13.61 16.29 -2.00
C CYS A 335 14.51 16.33 -0.76
N LEU A 336 14.49 15.25 0.00
CA LEU A 336 15.39 15.04 1.13
C LEU A 336 15.84 13.58 1.20
N SER A 337 17.02 13.37 1.77
CA SER A 337 17.58 12.04 2.07
C SER A 337 17.96 12.02 3.55
N VAL A 338 17.49 11.02 4.27
CA VAL A 338 17.74 10.85 5.71
C VAL A 338 18.39 9.50 5.92
N GLN A 339 19.55 9.48 6.56
CA GLN A 339 20.17 8.25 7.03
C GLN A 339 19.50 7.81 8.33
N VAL A 340 19.06 6.56 8.40
CA VAL A 340 18.40 6.02 9.60
C VAL A 340 19.48 5.61 10.60
N PRO A 341 19.49 6.17 11.83
CA PRO A 341 20.52 5.92 12.83
C PRO A 341 20.24 4.62 13.58
N VAL A 342 20.51 3.49 12.94
CA VAL A 342 20.33 2.15 13.53
C VAL A 342 21.68 1.47 13.68
N GLU A 343 21.88 0.83 14.83
CA GLU A 343 23.09 0.04 15.10
C GLU A 343 23.10 -1.21 14.19
N GLY A 344 24.18 -1.37 13.42
CA GLY A 344 24.36 -2.49 12.48
C GLY A 344 23.96 -2.19 11.03
N THR A 345 23.79 -3.26 10.24
CA THR A 345 23.53 -3.20 8.79
C THR A 345 22.03 -3.28 8.47
N PHE A 346 21.27 -2.28 8.87
CA PHE A 346 19.84 -2.19 8.52
C PHE A 346 19.64 -1.69 7.08
N LEU A 347 19.13 -2.55 6.21
CA LEU A 347 18.79 -2.21 4.82
C LEU A 347 17.27 -2.16 4.65
N ILE A 348 16.76 -1.03 4.16
CA ILE A 348 15.32 -0.79 4.03
C ILE A 348 14.82 -1.42 2.73
N HIS A 349 13.97 -2.43 2.85
CA HIS A 349 13.36 -3.13 1.71
C HIS A 349 11.93 -2.69 1.43
N ASN A 350 11.18 -2.27 2.46
CA ASN A 350 9.80 -1.84 2.32
C ASN A 350 9.45 -0.73 3.32
N LEU A 351 8.35 -0.02 3.04
CA LEU A 351 7.86 1.14 3.78
C LEU A 351 6.36 1.00 4.03
N SER A 352 5.88 1.43 5.19
CA SER A 352 4.46 1.61 5.47
C SER A 352 4.24 2.86 6.30
N TRP A 353 3.38 3.77 5.82
CA TRP A 353 2.97 4.91 6.62
C TRP A 353 1.98 4.49 7.70
N GLN A 354 2.07 5.14 8.86
CA GLN A 354 0.96 5.18 9.80
C GLN A 354 -0.23 5.88 9.11
N PRO A 355 -1.49 5.45 9.34
CA PRO A 355 -2.66 6.06 8.73
C PRO A 355 -2.80 7.58 8.94
N GLU A 356 -2.27 8.10 10.05
CA GLU A 356 -2.26 9.53 10.38
C GLU A 356 -1.10 10.30 9.72
N GLY A 357 -0.11 9.58 9.15
CA GLY A 357 1.04 10.16 8.47
C GLY A 357 2.20 10.56 9.38
N ASP A 358 2.08 10.52 10.70
CA ASP A 358 3.12 11.01 11.61
C ASP A 358 4.33 10.08 11.77
N ALA A 359 4.17 8.80 11.44
CA ALA A 359 5.26 7.83 11.49
C ALA A 359 5.33 6.96 10.23
N ILE A 360 6.53 6.45 9.98
CA ILE A 360 6.81 5.51 8.90
C ILE A 360 7.45 4.26 9.51
N LEU A 361 6.83 3.11 9.26
CA LEU A 361 7.44 1.81 9.49
C LEU A 361 8.39 1.47 8.33
N LEU A 362 9.66 1.28 8.67
CA LEU A 362 10.71 0.80 7.80
C LEU A 362 10.92 -0.68 8.06
N VAL A 363 10.89 -1.48 7.00
CA VAL A 363 11.03 -2.94 7.10
C VAL A 363 12.28 -3.37 6.35
N GLY A 364 13.22 -3.98 7.08
CA GLY A 364 14.37 -4.68 6.55
C GLY A 364 14.09 -6.18 6.41
N LYS A 365 15.13 -6.97 6.16
CA LYS A 365 14.99 -8.42 5.97
C LYS A 365 14.61 -9.15 7.26
N GLU A 366 15.22 -8.75 8.37
CA GLU A 366 15.07 -9.40 9.68
C GLU A 366 14.74 -8.40 10.81
N GLN A 367 14.77 -7.10 10.49
CA GLN A 367 14.60 -6.01 11.44
C GLN A 367 13.53 -5.04 10.92
N MET A 368 12.94 -4.29 11.84
CA MET A 368 12.03 -3.18 11.53
C MET A 368 12.35 -1.98 12.42
N CYS A 369 12.11 -0.78 11.89
CA CYS A 369 12.33 0.48 12.60
C CYS A 369 11.13 1.39 12.36
N VAL A 370 10.66 2.09 13.39
CA VAL A 370 9.60 3.11 13.25
C VAL A 370 10.25 4.48 13.33
N CYS A 371 10.09 5.27 12.29
CA CYS A 371 10.57 6.64 12.23
C CYS A 371 9.41 7.60 12.47
N TYR A 372 9.50 8.38 13.55
CA TYR A 372 8.55 9.46 13.83
C TYR A 372 9.01 10.74 13.16
N LEU A 373 8.10 11.40 12.45
CA LEU A 373 8.33 12.72 11.91
C LEU A 373 8.06 13.71 13.06
N SER A 374 9.08 14.48 13.44
CA SER A 374 8.90 15.52 14.45
C SER A 374 7.78 16.46 14.00
N PRO A 375 6.73 16.68 14.82
CA PRO A 375 5.78 17.74 14.55
C PRO A 375 6.57 19.04 14.51
N THR A 376 6.36 19.86 13.49
CA THR A 376 6.84 21.24 13.52
C THR A 376 6.46 21.85 14.87
N ALA A 377 7.41 22.54 15.51
CA ALA A 377 7.33 23.03 16.89
C ALA A 377 6.16 24.01 17.20
N ALA A 378 5.17 24.12 16.33
CA ALA A 378 3.92 24.84 16.54
C ALA A 378 2.92 24.06 17.42
N ASN A 379 3.02 22.73 17.53
CA ASN A 379 2.05 21.91 18.28
C ASN A 379 2.61 21.28 19.57
N ALA A 380 3.89 21.52 19.91
CA ALA A 380 4.54 20.93 21.09
C ALA A 380 4.04 21.49 22.43
N SER A 381 3.26 22.58 22.44
CA SER A 381 2.67 23.14 23.67
C SER A 381 1.48 22.34 24.22
N ALA A 382 0.93 21.39 23.47
CA ALA A 382 -0.20 20.56 23.90
C ALA A 382 0.20 19.17 24.44
N ALA A 383 1.45 18.73 24.23
CA ALA A 383 1.89 17.37 24.59
C ALA A 383 2.62 17.28 25.95
N HIS A 384 2.98 18.41 26.57
CA HIS A 384 3.46 18.42 27.95
C HIS A 384 2.28 18.41 28.94
N ASN A 385 1.57 17.29 29.06
CA ASN A 385 0.73 17.02 30.23
C ASN A 385 0.36 15.54 30.45
N ILE A 386 1.16 14.59 29.95
CA ILE A 386 0.99 13.18 30.32
C ILE A 386 2.37 12.52 30.51
N SER A 387 3.05 12.87 31.61
CA SER A 387 4.14 12.04 32.16
C SER A 387 4.45 12.44 33.60
N ALA A 388 3.72 11.87 34.57
CA ALA A 388 4.17 11.72 35.95
C ALA A 388 3.28 10.69 36.66
N ILE A 389 3.54 9.40 36.43
CA ILE A 389 3.23 8.37 37.42
C ILE A 389 4.58 7.78 37.81
N GLU A 390 5.24 8.44 38.76
CA GLU A 390 6.35 7.86 39.50
C GLU A 390 5.82 7.24 40.79
N SER A 391 6.30 6.03 41.01
CA SER A 391 6.14 5.20 42.19
C SER A 391 6.80 5.80 43.43
N THR A 392 6.09 5.81 44.56
CA THR A 392 6.72 5.81 45.89
C THR A 392 5.90 4.98 46.87
N GLN A 393 6.45 3.85 47.30
CA GLN A 393 6.17 3.22 48.60
C GLN A 393 6.96 3.98 49.68
N ASP A 394 6.30 4.38 50.78
CA ASP A 394 6.58 3.89 52.15
C ASP A 394 5.96 4.79 53.24
N GLY A 395 5.41 4.16 54.29
CA GLY A 395 5.80 4.51 55.66
C GLY A 395 4.91 5.39 56.57
N ASN A 396 3.78 4.84 57.01
CA ASN A 396 3.41 4.67 58.44
C ASN A 396 2.94 5.85 59.36
N LYS A 397 2.00 5.47 60.26
CA LYS A 397 1.46 6.08 61.51
C LYS A 397 0.37 7.16 61.34
N GLY A 398 -0.82 7.12 61.97
CA GLY A 398 -1.41 6.28 63.02
C GLY A 398 -2.38 7.13 63.90
N LYS A 399 -3.42 6.50 64.46
CA LYS A 399 -4.44 6.98 65.45
C LYS A 399 -5.61 7.84 64.90
N LYS A 400 -6.87 7.74 65.37
CA LYS A 400 -7.63 6.80 66.25
C LYS A 400 -9.11 7.24 66.22
N GLU A 401 -10.04 6.27 66.21
CA GLU A 401 -11.33 6.23 66.94
C GLU A 401 -12.44 7.26 66.54
N THR A 402 -13.76 7.00 66.46
CA THR A 402 -14.69 6.09 67.17
C THR A 402 -16.02 5.82 66.40
N SER A 403 -16.44 4.54 66.39
CA SER A 403 -17.79 3.92 66.57
C SER A 403 -19.15 4.56 66.19
N SER A 404 -19.99 3.65 65.65
CA SER A 404 -21.48 3.50 65.80
C SER A 404 -22.36 4.44 64.94
N THR A 405 -23.52 4.08 64.36
CA THR A 405 -24.53 3.03 64.59
C THR A 405 -25.42 2.86 63.34
N ASN A 406 -26.08 1.69 63.28
CA ASN A 406 -27.24 1.25 62.49
C ASN A 406 -28.16 2.31 61.82
N GLY A 407 -28.67 1.97 60.62
CA GLY A 407 -29.81 2.65 60.01
C GLY A 407 -30.30 2.08 58.68
N ARG A 408 -30.97 0.92 58.74
CA ARG A 408 -31.90 0.41 57.70
C ARG A 408 -32.91 1.50 57.31
N ARG A 409 -33.23 1.64 56.02
CA ARG A 409 -34.59 1.86 55.51
C ARG A 409 -34.66 1.66 53.99
N ASP A 410 -35.47 0.68 53.62
CA ASP A 410 -36.15 0.57 52.33
C ASP A 410 -36.89 1.87 51.99
N PHE A 411 -37.00 2.19 50.70
CA PHE A 411 -38.29 2.56 50.10
C PHE A 411 -38.27 2.28 48.60
N SER A 412 -39.38 1.70 48.16
CA SER A 412 -39.70 1.20 46.84
C SER A 412 -40.63 2.17 46.09
N GLN A 413 -40.74 1.92 44.77
CA GLN A 413 -41.83 2.30 43.86
C GLN A 413 -41.96 3.80 43.51
N LYS A 414 -42.22 4.20 42.24
CA LYS A 414 -42.88 3.54 41.11
C LYS A 414 -42.15 3.76 39.79
#